data_AF-A0A9Q7VW07-F1
#
_entry.id   AF-A0A9Q7VW07-F1
#
_cell.length_a   1.000
_cell.length_b   1.000
_cell.length_c   1.000
_cell.angle_alpha   90.00
_cell.angle_beta   90.00
_cell.angle_gamma   90.00
#
_symmetry.space_group_name_H-M   'P 1'
#
loop_
_entity.id
_entity.type
_entity.pdbx_description
1 polymer ?
#
loop_
_entity_poly.entity_id
_entity_poly.type
_entity_poly.pdbx_seq_one_letter_code
_entity_poly.pdbx_strand_id
1 'polypeptide(L)'
;MPKHQPELARIYNAFGLSSNHELSTLLANIENIKRFSGLLHAVEREFFMVPGEPSGEPEDEGAPIDDECLVNSWGSTQIEYLKQFRAALPVAAANSVPAYEAPVTGEKWSLDGENGSWDYDSLDDLLKDNYGHDSDGDGHPASFRLGLYEGGTVYRGIECKDDPADFVPDQDYVIEHMAERACDSDAGEWADNYPTLNAEAKADLDIALAPLRAWARKHCQPDFFTIKDITPHIVTAEDVRQSRQP
;
A
#
# COMPACT_ATOMS: atom_id res chain seq x y z
N MET A 1 54.47 18.67 -27.68
CA MET A 1 53.67 19.90 -27.74
C MET A 1 52.26 19.53 -28.13
N PRO A 2 51.22 19.83 -27.33
CA PRO A 2 49.84 19.56 -27.70
C PRO A 2 49.55 20.34 -28.99
N LYS A 3 49.16 19.63 -30.06
CA LYS A 3 48.75 20.28 -31.30
C LYS A 3 47.37 20.86 -31.03
N HIS A 4 47.25 22.18 -31.01
CA HIS A 4 45.98 22.89 -30.95
C HIS A 4 45.05 22.32 -32.05
N GLN A 5 43.94 21.71 -31.66
CA GLN A 5 42.94 21.12 -32.57
C GLN A 5 41.70 22.03 -32.60
N PRO A 6 41.70 23.10 -33.42
CA PRO A 6 40.60 24.07 -33.46
C PRO A 6 39.26 23.43 -33.84
N GLU A 7 39.28 22.37 -34.64
CA GLU A 7 38.11 21.61 -35.06
C GLU A 7 37.37 20.93 -33.90
N LEU A 8 38.09 20.55 -32.84
CA LEU A 8 37.50 19.94 -31.64
C LEU A 8 37.16 20.96 -30.56
N ALA A 9 37.49 22.25 -30.75
CA ALA A 9 37.35 23.27 -29.72
C ALA A 9 35.91 23.39 -29.18
N ARG A 10 34.89 23.21 -30.04
CA ARG A 10 33.48 23.20 -29.60
C ARG A 10 33.17 22.05 -28.65
N ILE A 11 33.78 20.88 -28.87
CA ILE A 11 33.61 19.71 -28.02
C ILE A 11 34.33 19.94 -26.69
N TYR A 12 35.61 20.35 -26.70
CA TYR A 12 36.33 20.69 -25.47
C TYR A 12 35.58 21.73 -24.62
N ASN A 13 35.08 22.79 -25.24
CA ASN A 13 34.31 23.84 -24.55
C ASN A 13 33.02 23.30 -23.92
N ALA A 14 32.35 22.31 -24.52
CA ALA A 14 31.16 21.68 -23.93
C ALA A 14 31.47 20.96 -22.61
N PHE A 15 32.70 20.49 -22.43
CA PHE A 15 33.22 19.92 -21.18
C PHE A 15 33.88 20.96 -20.27
N GLY A 16 33.85 22.25 -20.62
CA GLY A 16 34.58 23.30 -19.89
C GLY A 16 36.10 23.20 -20.01
N LEU A 17 36.61 22.49 -21.02
CA LEU A 17 38.04 22.28 -21.26
C LEU A 17 38.55 23.26 -22.33
N SER A 18 39.84 23.61 -22.26
CA SER A 18 40.52 24.31 -23.35
C SER A 18 40.91 23.35 -24.48
N SER A 19 40.91 23.82 -25.74
CA SER A 19 41.39 23.07 -26.92
C SER A 19 42.90 22.77 -26.92
N ASN A 20 43.61 23.18 -25.86
CA ASN A 20 45.03 22.89 -25.63
C ASN A 20 45.25 21.60 -24.84
N HIS A 21 44.20 21.00 -24.27
CA HIS A 21 44.30 19.72 -23.59
C HIS A 21 44.53 18.57 -24.58
N GLU A 22 45.07 17.46 -24.07
CA GLU A 22 45.30 16.27 -24.88
C GLU A 22 43.99 15.55 -25.21
N LEU A 23 43.96 14.87 -26.35
CA LEU A 23 42.81 14.06 -26.79
C LEU A 23 42.43 12.99 -25.76
N SER A 24 43.41 12.44 -25.04
CA SER A 24 43.20 11.50 -23.93
C SER A 24 42.33 12.11 -22.82
N THR A 25 42.51 13.39 -22.49
CA THR A 25 41.67 14.12 -21.53
C THR A 25 40.23 14.23 -22.03
N LEU A 26 40.04 14.54 -23.31
CA LEU A 26 38.69 14.62 -23.89
C LEU A 26 37.99 13.25 -23.88
N LEU A 27 38.69 12.20 -24.29
CA LEU A 27 38.15 10.83 -24.33
C LEU A 27 37.75 10.34 -22.92
N ALA A 28 38.59 10.58 -21.91
CA ALA A 28 38.27 10.24 -20.53
C ALA A 28 37.01 10.95 -20.02
N ASN A 29 36.78 12.22 -20.41
CA ASN A 29 35.57 12.94 -20.04
C ASN A 29 34.32 12.37 -20.74
N ILE A 30 34.42 11.99 -22.02
CA ILE A 30 33.34 11.33 -22.74
C ILE A 30 32.98 9.99 -22.09
N GLU A 31 33.98 9.18 -21.75
CA GLU A 31 33.80 7.90 -21.04
C GLU A 31 33.13 8.11 -19.68
N ASN A 32 33.53 9.14 -18.93
CA ASN A 32 32.90 9.49 -17.66
C ASN A 32 31.44 9.90 -17.84
N ILE A 33 31.08 10.72 -18.84
CA ILE A 33 29.68 11.06 -19.11
C ILE A 33 28.87 9.80 -19.38
N LYS A 34 29.35 8.90 -20.24
CA LYS A 34 28.66 7.64 -20.52
C LYS A 34 28.45 6.82 -19.25
N ARG A 35 29.48 6.74 -18.40
CA ARG A 35 29.41 6.04 -17.11
C ARG A 35 28.38 6.66 -16.18
N PHE A 36 28.41 7.98 -15.98
CA PHE A 36 27.47 8.66 -15.08
C PHE A 36 26.03 8.60 -15.60
N SER A 37 25.82 8.74 -16.91
CA SER A 37 24.51 8.54 -17.54
C SER A 37 24.00 7.12 -17.31
N GLY A 38 24.85 6.10 -17.45
CA GLY A 38 24.48 4.71 -17.15
C GLY A 38 24.11 4.48 -15.67
N LEU A 39 24.83 5.11 -14.74
CA LEU A 39 24.52 5.03 -13.31
C LEU A 39 23.19 5.72 -12.97
N LEU A 40 22.94 6.90 -13.54
CA LEU A 40 21.67 7.61 -13.35
C LEU A 40 20.51 6.76 -13.90
N HIS A 41 20.67 6.21 -15.10
CA HIS A 41 19.65 5.35 -15.71
C HIS A 41 19.37 4.09 -14.89
N ALA A 42 20.37 3.51 -14.22
CA ALA A 42 20.16 2.39 -13.31
C ALA A 42 19.32 2.79 -12.08
N VAL A 43 19.54 3.99 -11.52
CA VAL A 43 18.72 4.52 -10.42
C VAL A 43 17.29 4.82 -10.89
N GLU A 44 17.14 5.44 -12.06
CA GLU A 44 15.84 5.68 -12.69
C GLU A 44 15.05 4.37 -12.85
N ARG A 45 15.72 3.33 -13.36
CA ARG A 45 15.12 2.00 -13.55
C ARG A 45 14.70 1.29 -12.27
N GLU A 46 15.49 1.42 -11.21
CA GLU A 46 15.22 0.73 -9.94
C GLU A 46 14.09 1.39 -9.16
N PHE A 47 14.06 2.73 -9.11
CA PHE A 47 13.20 3.47 -8.18
C PHE A 47 12.00 4.14 -8.84
N PHE A 48 12.06 4.44 -10.13
CA PHE A 48 11.09 5.31 -10.79
C PHE A 48 10.38 4.65 -11.98
N MET A 49 10.58 3.35 -12.20
CA MET A 49 9.78 2.58 -13.14
C MET A 49 8.45 2.21 -12.50
N VAL A 50 7.37 2.36 -13.26
CA VAL A 50 6.02 1.90 -12.93
C VAL A 50 5.48 1.07 -14.09
N PRO A 51 4.51 0.17 -13.85
CA PRO A 51 3.83 -0.53 -14.94
C PRO A 51 3.22 0.50 -15.90
N GLY A 52 3.49 0.35 -17.21
CA GLY A 52 2.92 1.24 -18.23
C GLY A 52 1.41 1.03 -18.44
N GLU A 53 0.81 1.89 -19.26
CA GLU A 53 -0.59 1.71 -19.66
C GLU A 53 -0.73 0.89 -20.95
N PRO A 54 -1.78 0.08 -21.10
CA PRO A 54 -2.06 -0.61 -22.37
C PRO A 54 -2.32 0.42 -23.49
N SER A 55 -1.71 0.22 -24.65
CA SER A 55 -2.02 1.02 -25.84
C SER A 55 -3.50 0.90 -26.19
N GLY A 56 -4.17 2.03 -26.40
CA GLY A 56 -5.57 2.10 -26.83
C GLY A 56 -5.76 1.94 -28.34
N GLU A 57 -4.66 1.82 -29.10
CA GLU A 57 -4.70 1.68 -30.54
C GLU A 57 -4.92 0.21 -30.93
N PRO A 58 -5.86 -0.08 -31.87
CA PRO A 58 -6.23 -1.45 -32.23
C PRO A 58 -5.09 -2.25 -32.87
N GLU A 59 -4.08 -1.59 -33.44
CA GLU A 59 -2.86 -2.23 -33.96
C GLU A 59 -1.94 -2.83 -32.88
N ASP A 60 -2.08 -2.38 -31.63
CA ASP A 60 -1.22 -2.78 -30.50
C ASP A 60 -1.95 -3.72 -29.52
N GLU A 61 -3.14 -4.20 -29.89
CA GLU A 61 -3.96 -5.09 -29.05
C GLU A 61 -3.21 -6.41 -28.77
N GLY A 62 -2.84 -6.63 -27.51
CA GLY A 62 -2.06 -7.81 -27.07
C GLY A 62 -0.54 -7.63 -27.08
N ALA A 63 -0.04 -6.43 -27.39
CA ALA A 63 1.37 -6.09 -27.20
C ALA A 63 1.75 -6.12 -25.70
N PRO A 64 3.01 -6.48 -25.36
CA PRO A 64 3.49 -6.36 -23.99
C PRO A 64 3.44 -4.88 -23.57
N ILE A 65 2.92 -4.64 -22.36
CA ILE A 65 2.93 -3.32 -21.74
C ILE A 65 4.37 -3.06 -21.28
N ASP A 66 5.00 -2.04 -21.84
CA ASP A 66 6.33 -1.62 -21.42
C ASP A 66 6.25 -0.78 -20.15
N ASP A 67 7.13 -1.03 -19.18
CA ASP A 67 7.22 -0.21 -17.97
C ASP A 67 7.62 1.23 -18.33
N GLU A 68 7.00 2.20 -17.66
CA GLU A 68 7.23 3.63 -17.87
C GLU A 68 8.10 4.23 -16.77
N CYS A 69 9.01 5.13 -17.14
CA CYS A 69 9.84 5.86 -16.19
C CYS A 69 9.19 7.22 -15.85
N LEU A 70 8.89 7.45 -14.56
CA LEU A 70 8.24 8.66 -14.07
C LEU A 70 9.11 9.93 -14.19
N VAL A 71 10.41 9.77 -14.42
CA VAL A 71 11.36 10.86 -14.61
C VAL A 71 11.97 10.79 -16.00
N ASN A 72 12.00 11.92 -16.72
CA ASN A 72 12.66 11.97 -18.02
C ASN A 72 13.87 12.92 -17.97
N SER A 73 15.06 12.32 -18.01
CA SER A 73 16.34 13.04 -18.05
C SER A 73 16.71 13.57 -19.44
N TRP A 74 16.00 13.16 -20.50
CA TRP A 74 16.28 13.54 -21.88
C TRP A 74 15.37 14.66 -22.36
N GLY A 75 15.97 15.82 -22.64
CA GLY A 75 15.25 16.97 -23.23
C GLY A 75 14.47 17.83 -22.22
N SER A 76 14.44 17.46 -20.94
CA SER A 76 13.89 18.30 -19.87
C SER A 76 14.88 19.38 -19.43
N THR A 77 14.35 20.55 -19.04
CA THR A 77 15.15 21.56 -18.35
C THR A 77 15.45 21.10 -16.92
N GLN A 78 16.49 21.66 -16.29
CA GLN A 78 16.82 21.34 -14.89
C GLN A 78 15.62 21.53 -13.95
N ILE A 79 14.81 22.57 -14.17
CA ILE A 79 13.64 22.87 -13.32
C ILE A 79 12.57 21.80 -13.49
N GLU A 80 12.28 21.39 -14.73
CA GLU A 80 11.30 20.35 -15.03
C GLU A 80 11.74 18.99 -14.48
N TYR A 81 13.01 18.63 -14.67
CA TYR A 81 13.57 17.41 -14.12
C TYR A 81 13.45 17.37 -12.60
N LEU A 82 13.81 18.47 -11.90
CA LEU A 82 13.67 18.55 -10.45
C LEU A 82 12.21 18.47 -10.00
N LYS A 83 11.27 19.03 -10.76
CA LYS A 83 9.84 18.94 -10.47
C LYS A 83 9.36 17.49 -10.59
N GLN A 84 9.68 16.81 -11.69
CA GLN A 84 9.34 15.40 -11.92
C GLN A 84 9.95 14.50 -10.84
N PHE A 85 11.24 14.68 -10.56
CA PHE A 85 11.96 13.90 -9.57
C PHE A 85 11.34 14.03 -8.17
N ARG A 86 10.97 15.24 -7.74
CA ARG A 86 10.31 15.46 -6.45
C ARG A 86 8.92 14.82 -6.38
N ALA A 87 8.15 14.89 -7.46
CA ALA A 87 6.83 14.27 -7.53
C ALA A 87 6.92 12.73 -7.52
N ALA A 88 7.99 12.16 -8.08
CA ALA A 88 8.18 10.72 -8.16
C ALA A 88 8.75 10.08 -6.88
N LEU A 89 9.39 10.86 -5.99
CA LEU A 89 9.97 10.34 -4.74
C LEU A 89 8.96 9.65 -3.80
N PRO A 90 7.77 10.23 -3.53
CA PRO A 90 6.75 9.55 -2.73
C PRO A 90 6.25 8.24 -3.36
N VAL A 91 6.13 8.21 -4.69
CA VAL A 91 5.72 7.01 -5.45
C VAL A 91 6.79 5.92 -5.35
N ALA A 92 8.06 6.29 -5.57
CA ALA A 92 9.20 5.39 -5.38
C ALA A 92 9.27 4.84 -3.94
N ALA A 93 9.02 5.70 -2.95
CA ALA A 93 8.98 5.29 -1.55
C ALA A 93 7.86 4.29 -1.26
N ALA A 94 6.66 4.51 -1.82
CA ALA A 94 5.54 3.57 -1.69
C ALA A 94 5.84 2.22 -2.37
N ASN A 95 6.42 2.24 -3.57
CA ASN A 95 6.76 1.02 -4.33
C ASN A 95 7.95 0.24 -3.75
N SER A 96 8.84 0.90 -2.99
CA SER A 96 9.96 0.24 -2.30
C SER A 96 9.52 -0.65 -1.12
N VAL A 97 8.26 -0.54 -0.71
CA VAL A 97 7.67 -1.41 0.30
C VAL A 97 7.04 -2.59 -0.44
N PRO A 98 7.37 -3.85 -0.08
CA PRO A 98 6.80 -5.02 -0.71
C PRO A 98 5.28 -4.90 -0.77
N ALA A 99 4.70 -5.25 -1.92
CA ALA A 99 3.25 -5.38 -2.05
C ALA A 99 2.76 -6.28 -0.91
N TYR A 100 1.85 -5.75 -0.10
CA TYR A 100 1.17 -6.53 0.91
C TYR A 100 0.37 -7.62 0.17
N GLU A 101 0.84 -8.85 0.23
CA GLU A 101 -0.02 -10.00 -0.06
C GLU A 101 -0.94 -10.14 1.14
N ALA A 102 -2.24 -9.87 0.95
CA ALA A 102 -3.24 -10.18 1.94
C ALA A 102 -3.08 -11.67 2.31
N PRO A 103 -2.89 -12.00 3.60
CA PRO A 103 -2.68 -13.39 4.00
C PRO A 103 -3.89 -14.22 3.56
N VAL A 104 -3.64 -15.46 3.15
CA VAL A 104 -4.71 -16.41 2.81
C VAL A 104 -5.60 -16.55 4.05
N THR A 105 -6.86 -16.17 3.91
CA THR A 105 -7.81 -16.15 5.00
C THR A 105 -8.55 -17.47 5.12
N GLY A 106 -8.74 -17.93 6.36
CA GLY A 106 -9.51 -19.13 6.68
C GLY A 106 -11.01 -18.85 6.84
N GLU A 107 -11.81 -19.91 6.81
CA GLU A 107 -13.19 -19.83 7.27
C GLU A 107 -13.25 -19.74 8.79
N LYS A 108 -14.24 -19.01 9.31
CA LYS A 108 -14.56 -18.95 10.73
C LYS A 108 -16.04 -19.18 10.95
N TRP A 109 -16.38 -19.77 12.09
CA TRP A 109 -17.74 -20.14 12.45
C TRP A 109 -18.13 -19.57 13.82
N SER A 110 -19.38 -19.13 13.94
CA SER A 110 -19.97 -18.54 15.14
C SER A 110 -21.41 -19.02 15.35
N LEU A 111 -21.86 -19.04 16.61
CA LEU A 111 -23.24 -19.39 16.97
C LEU A 111 -24.23 -18.27 16.67
N ASP A 112 -23.83 -17.02 16.88
CA ASP A 112 -24.70 -15.84 16.82
C ASP A 112 -24.30 -14.84 15.72
N GLY A 113 -23.11 -15.01 15.13
CA GLY A 113 -22.59 -14.15 14.08
C GLY A 113 -22.19 -12.76 14.58
N GLU A 114 -22.11 -12.56 15.89
CA GLU A 114 -21.75 -11.27 16.49
C GLU A 114 -20.23 -11.02 16.42
N ASN A 115 -19.83 -9.74 16.50
CA ASN A 115 -18.42 -9.40 16.55
C ASN A 115 -17.79 -9.94 17.85
N GLY A 116 -16.71 -10.70 17.71
CA GLY A 116 -15.99 -11.29 18.84
C GLY A 116 -16.47 -12.68 19.27
N SER A 117 -17.36 -13.34 18.53
CA SER A 117 -17.83 -14.72 18.80
C SER A 117 -17.39 -15.75 17.74
N TRP A 118 -16.33 -15.46 16.98
CA TRP A 118 -15.85 -16.24 15.83
C TRP A 118 -14.72 -17.18 16.22
N ASP A 119 -15.02 -18.09 17.13
CA ASP A 119 -14.01 -18.88 17.84
C ASP A 119 -13.64 -20.20 17.15
N TYR A 120 -14.39 -20.62 16.12
CA TYR A 120 -14.25 -21.93 15.50
C TYR A 120 -13.70 -21.85 14.07
N ASP A 121 -12.70 -22.67 13.74
CA ASP A 121 -12.11 -22.75 12.40
C ASP A 121 -12.95 -23.61 11.43
N SER A 122 -13.92 -24.37 11.95
CA SER A 122 -14.77 -25.26 11.17
C SER A 122 -16.16 -25.43 11.80
N LEU A 123 -17.14 -25.80 10.97
CA LEU A 123 -18.47 -26.19 11.44
C LEU A 123 -18.40 -27.41 12.36
N ASP A 124 -17.48 -28.34 12.10
CA ASP A 124 -17.34 -29.56 12.90
C ASP A 124 -16.90 -29.25 14.34
N ASP A 125 -15.95 -28.35 14.52
CA ASP A 125 -15.48 -27.96 15.86
C ASP A 125 -16.56 -27.22 16.63
N LEU A 126 -17.30 -26.32 15.95
CA LEU A 126 -18.45 -25.65 16.53
C LEU A 126 -19.51 -26.66 17.00
N LEU A 127 -19.82 -27.66 16.18
CA LEU A 127 -20.82 -28.69 16.52
C LEU A 127 -20.35 -29.60 17.65
N LYS A 128 -19.07 -29.99 17.69
CA LYS A 128 -18.52 -30.81 18.78
C LYS A 128 -18.69 -30.15 20.15
N ASP A 129 -18.48 -28.84 20.23
CA ASP A 129 -18.50 -28.12 21.51
C ASP A 129 -19.92 -27.73 21.96
N ASN A 130 -20.86 -27.53 21.02
CA ASN A 130 -22.15 -26.91 21.33
C ASN A 130 -23.38 -27.81 21.09
N TYR A 131 -23.24 -28.90 20.32
CA TYR A 131 -24.39 -29.72 19.95
C TYR A 131 -24.92 -30.53 21.13
N GLY A 132 -26.21 -30.38 21.45
CA GLY A 132 -26.87 -31.12 22.53
C GLY A 132 -26.41 -30.75 23.95
N HIS A 133 -25.63 -29.68 24.10
CA HIS A 133 -25.21 -29.14 25.38
C HIS A 133 -26.14 -28.00 25.81
N ASP A 134 -27.29 -28.35 26.38
CA ASP A 134 -28.08 -27.39 27.17
C ASP A 134 -27.30 -27.12 28.47
N SER A 135 -26.65 -25.96 28.55
CA SER A 135 -25.85 -25.58 29.71
C SER A 135 -26.59 -24.56 30.58
N ASP A 136 -26.74 -24.88 31.86
CA ASP A 136 -26.90 -23.89 32.91
C ASP A 136 -25.50 -23.31 33.16
N GLY A 137 -25.13 -22.21 32.47
CA GLY A 137 -23.83 -21.58 32.71
C GLY A 137 -23.59 -21.35 34.20
N ASP A 138 -22.33 -21.51 34.65
CA ASP A 138 -21.77 -21.13 35.96
C ASP A 138 -22.59 -21.36 37.26
N GLY A 139 -23.70 -22.09 37.22
CA GLY A 139 -24.71 -22.17 38.27
C GLY A 139 -25.53 -20.89 38.47
N HIS A 140 -25.43 -19.89 37.59
CA HIS A 140 -26.19 -18.64 37.71
C HIS A 140 -27.54 -18.79 36.99
N PRO A 141 -28.70 -18.49 37.61
CA PRO A 141 -30.03 -18.67 36.99
C PRO A 141 -30.30 -17.78 35.75
N ALA A 142 -29.33 -16.97 35.33
CA ALA A 142 -29.41 -16.07 34.18
C ALA A 142 -28.55 -16.49 32.98
N SER A 143 -27.79 -17.59 33.07
CA SER A 143 -26.83 -18.04 32.05
C SER A 143 -27.27 -19.31 31.30
N PHE A 144 -28.58 -19.58 31.27
CA PHE A 144 -29.15 -20.63 30.42
C PHE A 144 -28.89 -20.31 28.93
N ARG A 145 -28.18 -21.20 28.25
CA ARG A 145 -28.03 -21.18 26.78
C ARG A 145 -28.74 -22.41 26.22
N LEU A 146 -29.64 -22.21 25.26
CA LEU A 146 -30.20 -23.33 24.48
C LEU A 146 -29.03 -24.01 23.76
N GLY A 147 -28.94 -25.33 23.88
CA GLY A 147 -28.01 -26.14 23.11
C GLY A 147 -28.27 -26.02 21.61
N LEU A 148 -27.22 -26.23 20.82
CA LEU A 148 -27.33 -26.26 19.37
C LEU A 148 -27.92 -27.61 18.92
N TYR A 149 -28.92 -27.57 18.03
CA TYR A 149 -29.60 -28.75 17.50
C TYR A 149 -29.80 -28.63 15.99
N GLU A 150 -30.23 -29.73 15.36
CA GLU A 150 -30.66 -29.73 13.96
C GLU A 150 -31.74 -28.67 13.71
N GLY A 151 -31.62 -27.93 12.61
CA GLY A 151 -32.46 -26.78 12.30
C GLY A 151 -32.06 -25.48 13.00
N GLY A 152 -31.09 -25.52 13.92
CA GLY A 152 -30.47 -24.32 14.49
C GLY A 152 -29.66 -23.54 13.46
N THR A 153 -29.63 -22.22 13.59
CA THR A 153 -28.83 -21.35 12.73
C THR A 153 -27.47 -21.09 13.38
N VAL A 154 -26.42 -21.27 12.60
CA VAL A 154 -25.05 -20.82 12.91
C VAL A 154 -24.58 -19.91 11.78
N TYR A 155 -23.41 -19.30 11.92
CA TYR A 155 -22.89 -18.33 10.98
C TYR A 155 -21.51 -18.73 10.51
N ARG A 156 -21.30 -18.66 9.20
CA ARG A 156 -20.02 -18.83 8.53
C ARG A 156 -19.54 -17.48 8.03
N GLY A 157 -18.27 -17.19 8.22
CA GLY A 157 -17.62 -15.99 7.72
C GLY A 157 -16.22 -16.29 7.23
N ILE A 158 -15.65 -15.32 6.52
CA ILE A 158 -14.27 -15.38 6.06
C ILE A 158 -13.44 -14.49 6.97
N GLU A 159 -12.40 -15.06 7.57
CA GLU A 159 -11.39 -14.30 8.30
C GLU A 159 -10.86 -13.19 7.39
N CYS A 160 -10.59 -12.01 7.91
CA CYS A 160 -9.94 -10.96 7.15
C CYS A 160 -8.93 -10.28 8.06
N LYS A 161 -7.66 -10.35 7.68
CA LYS A 161 -6.66 -9.45 8.23
C LYS A 161 -6.74 -8.16 7.42
N ASP A 162 -7.49 -7.19 7.96
CA ASP A 162 -7.60 -5.88 7.33
C ASP A 162 -6.21 -5.28 7.09
N ASP A 163 -6.10 -4.49 6.03
CA ASP A 163 -4.85 -3.81 5.70
C ASP A 163 -4.54 -2.82 6.83
N PRO A 164 -3.39 -2.93 7.51
CA PRO A 164 -3.07 -2.01 8.61
C PRO A 164 -2.92 -0.55 8.15
N ALA A 165 -2.77 -0.29 6.85
CA ALA A 165 -2.87 1.06 6.31
C ALA A 165 -4.26 1.69 6.51
N ASP A 166 -5.32 0.90 6.61
CA ASP A 166 -6.69 1.39 6.83
C ASP A 166 -6.88 1.93 8.26
N PHE A 167 -6.00 1.54 9.20
CA PHE A 167 -5.97 2.09 10.55
C PHE A 167 -5.12 3.37 10.66
N VAL A 168 -4.43 3.77 9.59
CA VAL A 168 -3.70 5.04 9.56
C VAL A 168 -4.69 6.16 9.24
N PRO A 169 -4.67 7.29 9.97
CA PRO A 169 -5.50 8.45 9.66
C PRO A 169 -5.40 8.85 8.19
N ASP A 170 -6.55 9.05 7.56
CA ASP A 170 -6.62 9.62 6.23
C ASP A 170 -6.43 11.15 6.25
N GLN A 171 -6.41 11.76 5.07
CA GLN A 171 -6.25 13.20 4.92
C GLN A 171 -7.33 14.00 5.68
N ASP A 172 -8.57 13.52 5.70
CA ASP A 172 -9.70 14.24 6.28
C ASP A 172 -9.60 14.23 7.80
N TYR A 173 -9.26 13.07 8.37
CA TYR A 173 -8.97 12.93 9.80
C TYR A 173 -7.80 13.82 10.24
N VAL A 174 -6.71 13.87 9.46
CA VAL A 174 -5.56 14.73 9.78
C VAL A 174 -5.95 16.21 9.76
N ILE A 175 -6.73 16.64 8.76
CA ILE A 175 -7.21 18.01 8.63
C ILE A 175 -8.13 18.38 9.81
N GLU A 176 -9.08 17.51 10.13
CA GLU A 176 -9.99 17.69 11.27
C GLU A 176 -9.21 17.76 12.58
N HIS A 177 -8.27 16.83 12.80
CA HIS A 177 -7.42 16.84 13.98
C HIS A 177 -6.62 18.15 14.10
N MET A 178 -6.07 18.67 13.00
CA MET A 178 -5.39 19.97 13.00
C MET A 178 -6.32 21.12 13.37
N ALA A 179 -7.56 21.11 12.87
CA ALA A 179 -8.56 22.12 13.19
C ALA A 179 -8.94 22.08 14.67
N GLU A 180 -9.24 20.90 15.22
CA GLU A 180 -9.55 20.71 16.65
C GLU A 180 -8.40 21.19 17.53
N ARG A 181 -7.16 20.79 17.23
CA ARG A 181 -5.98 21.21 18.00
C ARG A 181 -5.73 22.71 17.93
N ALA A 182 -6.08 23.36 16.83
CA ALA A 182 -5.98 24.82 16.70
C ALA A 182 -7.07 25.53 17.53
N CYS A 183 -8.31 25.04 17.48
CA CYS A 183 -9.42 25.54 18.29
C CYS A 183 -9.15 25.40 19.80
N ASP A 184 -8.52 24.30 20.23
CA ASP A 184 -8.16 24.04 21.63
C ASP A 184 -6.92 24.82 22.12
N SER A 185 -6.26 25.56 21.23
CA SER A 185 -5.04 26.30 21.58
C SER A 185 -5.33 27.63 22.27
N ASP A 186 -4.30 28.24 22.87
CA ASP A 186 -4.37 29.62 23.40
C ASP A 186 -4.74 30.66 22.33
N ALA A 187 -4.69 30.29 21.05
CA ALA A 187 -5.08 31.11 19.91
C ALA A 187 -6.39 30.64 19.25
N GLY A 188 -7.17 29.78 19.91
CA GLY A 188 -8.39 29.17 19.36
C GLY A 188 -9.44 30.16 18.86
N GLU A 189 -9.52 31.35 19.47
CA GLU A 189 -10.39 32.44 19.02
C GLU A 189 -10.07 32.94 17.60
N TRP A 190 -8.88 32.61 17.07
CA TRP A 190 -8.42 32.98 15.73
C TRP A 190 -8.31 31.77 14.78
N ALA A 191 -8.74 30.58 15.22
CA ALA A 191 -8.59 29.33 14.47
C ALA A 191 -9.69 29.10 13.41
N ASP A 192 -10.60 30.05 13.21
CA ASP A 192 -11.68 29.95 12.23
C ASP A 192 -11.13 29.58 10.83
N ASN A 193 -11.70 28.53 10.23
CA ASN A 193 -11.32 27.98 8.93
C ASN A 193 -9.87 27.45 8.82
N TYR A 194 -9.18 27.19 9.94
CA TYR A 194 -7.88 26.54 9.94
C TYR A 194 -8.01 25.00 9.94
N PRO A 195 -7.22 24.25 9.13
CA PRO A 195 -6.36 24.76 8.05
C PRO A 195 -7.19 25.05 6.78
N THR A 196 -6.88 26.15 6.10
CA THR A 196 -7.47 26.46 4.79
C THR A 196 -6.65 25.79 3.70
N LEU A 197 -7.15 24.68 3.15
CA LEU A 197 -6.49 23.94 2.07
C LEU A 197 -7.29 24.04 0.76
N ASN A 198 -6.57 24.16 -0.36
CA ASN A 198 -7.14 23.97 -1.68
C ASN A 198 -7.05 22.48 -2.08
N ALA A 199 -7.66 22.11 -3.22
CA ALA A 199 -7.67 20.73 -3.69
C ALA A 199 -6.25 20.17 -3.96
N GLU A 200 -5.34 21.00 -4.45
CA GLU A 200 -3.94 20.63 -4.71
C GLU A 200 -3.21 20.28 -3.41
N ALA A 201 -3.30 21.13 -2.39
CA ALA A 201 -2.69 20.89 -1.08
C ALA A 201 -3.29 19.67 -0.36
N LYS A 202 -4.58 19.40 -0.59
CA LYS A 202 -5.23 18.19 -0.08
C LYS A 202 -4.67 16.92 -0.74
N ALA A 203 -4.48 16.95 -2.05
CA ALA A 203 -3.85 15.86 -2.78
C ALA A 203 -2.38 15.65 -2.36
N ASP A 204 -1.62 16.72 -2.16
CA ASP A 204 -0.24 16.66 -1.66
C ASP A 204 -0.16 16.01 -0.27
N LEU A 205 -1.17 16.23 0.59
CA LEU A 205 -1.26 15.58 1.90
C LEU A 205 -1.46 14.06 1.78
N ASP A 206 -2.34 13.59 0.90
CA ASP A 206 -2.53 12.15 0.68
C ASP A 206 -1.23 11.48 0.20
N ILE A 207 -0.50 12.14 -0.71
CA ILE A 207 0.84 11.70 -1.15
C ILE A 207 1.82 11.63 0.03
N ALA A 208 1.80 12.62 0.93
CA ALA A 208 2.65 12.65 2.12
C ALA A 208 2.30 11.56 3.15
N LEU A 209 1.05 11.06 3.16
CA LEU A 209 0.60 9.97 4.04
C LEU A 209 0.95 8.58 3.49
N ALA A 210 1.22 8.45 2.18
CA ALA A 210 1.53 7.15 1.56
C ALA A 210 2.71 6.41 2.22
N PRO A 211 3.86 7.05 2.57
CA PRO A 211 4.94 6.38 3.28
C PRO A 211 4.54 5.88 4.68
N LEU A 212 3.63 6.58 5.37
CA LEU A 212 3.14 6.17 6.68
C LEU A 212 2.25 4.92 6.57
N ARG A 213 1.34 4.89 5.59
CA ARG A 213 0.54 3.70 5.25
C ARG A 213 1.44 2.50 4.93
N ALA A 214 2.50 2.72 4.15
CA ALA A 214 3.46 1.68 3.79
C ALA A 214 4.27 1.18 5.01
N TRP A 215 4.65 2.08 5.92
CA TRP A 215 5.27 1.71 7.19
C TRP A 215 4.33 0.85 8.05
N ALA A 216 3.05 1.20 8.14
CA ALA A 216 2.05 0.42 8.88
C ALA A 216 1.89 -0.99 8.32
N ARG A 217 1.81 -1.15 6.99
CA ARG A 217 1.82 -2.47 6.32
C ARG A 217 3.01 -3.33 6.70
N LYS A 218 4.18 -2.73 6.87
CA LYS A 218 5.40 -3.46 7.19
C LYS A 218 5.52 -3.84 8.66
N HIS A 219 5.01 -3.02 9.57
CA HIS A 219 5.34 -3.11 10.99
C HIS A 219 4.14 -3.33 11.91
N CYS A 220 2.92 -3.12 11.42
CA CYS A 220 1.70 -3.11 12.21
C CYS A 220 0.69 -4.17 11.74
N GLN A 221 1.18 -5.29 11.19
CA GLN A 221 0.31 -6.41 10.82
C GLN A 221 -0.52 -6.83 12.03
N PRO A 222 -1.87 -6.82 11.93
CA PRO A 222 -2.72 -7.12 13.08
C PRO A 222 -2.65 -8.61 13.42
N ASP A 223 -2.54 -8.89 14.72
CA ASP A 223 -2.74 -10.24 15.27
C ASP A 223 -4.23 -10.58 15.44
N PHE A 224 -5.10 -9.59 15.29
CA PHE A 224 -6.54 -9.75 15.27
C PHE A 224 -7.06 -9.84 13.82
N PHE A 225 -8.30 -10.28 13.69
CA PHE A 225 -9.01 -10.37 12.42
C PHE A 225 -10.39 -9.72 12.54
N THR A 226 -10.93 -9.32 11.39
CA THR A 226 -12.35 -9.05 11.22
C THR A 226 -12.98 -10.19 10.42
N ILE A 227 -14.31 -10.20 10.34
CA ILE A 227 -15.05 -11.21 9.58
C ILE A 227 -15.83 -10.53 8.47
N LYS A 228 -15.70 -11.04 7.25
CA LYS A 228 -16.45 -10.61 6.07
C LYS A 228 -17.29 -11.76 5.54
N ASP A 229 -18.23 -11.44 4.65
CA ASP A 229 -19.11 -12.40 3.98
C ASP A 229 -19.85 -13.34 4.93
N ILE A 230 -20.40 -12.77 6.00
CA ILE A 230 -21.17 -13.49 7.01
C ILE A 230 -22.43 -14.08 6.35
N THR A 231 -22.54 -15.40 6.41
CA THR A 231 -23.63 -16.17 5.83
C THR A 231 -24.24 -17.09 6.90
N PRO A 232 -25.55 -17.06 7.12
CA PRO A 232 -26.20 -18.01 8.02
C PRO A 232 -26.22 -19.41 7.38
N HIS A 233 -25.98 -20.43 8.21
CA HIS A 233 -26.02 -21.84 7.87
C HIS A 233 -27.00 -22.56 8.80
N ILE A 234 -27.91 -23.35 8.24
CA ILE A 234 -28.84 -24.16 9.04
C ILE A 234 -28.21 -25.52 9.27
N VAL A 235 -28.01 -25.88 10.53
CA VAL A 235 -27.42 -27.16 10.93
C VAL A 235 -28.30 -28.31 10.44
N THR A 236 -27.72 -29.19 9.64
CA THR A 236 -28.39 -30.38 9.12
C THR A 236 -28.00 -31.64 9.90
N ALA A 237 -28.81 -32.70 9.79
CA ALA A 237 -28.47 -34.01 10.32
C ALA A 237 -27.16 -34.57 9.72
N GLU A 238 -26.79 -34.13 8.51
CA GLU A 238 -25.54 -34.51 7.88
C GLU A 238 -24.32 -33.88 8.55
N ASP A 239 -24.38 -32.57 8.82
CA ASP A 239 -23.31 -31.84 9.50
C ASP A 239 -23.01 -32.45 10.88
N VAL A 240 -24.07 -32.83 11.60
CA VAL A 240 -23.97 -33.51 12.91
C VAL A 240 -23.33 -34.89 12.76
N ARG A 241 -23.64 -35.62 11.69
CA ARG A 241 -23.07 -36.94 11.43
C ARG A 241 -21.59 -36.86 11.06
N GLN A 242 -21.21 -35.85 10.27
CA GLN A 242 -19.82 -35.61 9.85
C GLN A 242 -18.94 -35.16 11.01
N SER A 243 -19.40 -34.22 11.83
CA SER A 243 -18.66 -33.73 13.00
C SER A 243 -18.34 -34.81 14.05
N ARG A 244 -19.08 -35.94 14.04
CA ARG A 244 -18.90 -37.08 14.94
C ARG A 244 -18.05 -38.21 14.36
N GLN A 245 -17.59 -38.11 13.11
CA GLN A 245 -16.66 -39.09 12.53
C GLN A 245 -15.22 -38.77 12.98
N PRO A 246 -14.43 -39.78 13.38
CA PRO A 246 -13.07 -39.60 13.89
C PRO A 246 -12.06 -39.22 12.81
#